data_AF-A0A9F2WKZ0-F1
#
_entry.id   AF-A0A9F2WKZ0-F1
#
_cell.length_a   1.000
_cell.length_b   1.000
_cell.length_c   1.000
_cell.angle_alpha   90.00
_cell.angle_beta   90.00
_cell.angle_gamma   90.00
#
_symmetry.space_group_name_H-M   'P 1'
#
loop_
_entity.id
_entity.type
_entity.pdbx_description
1 polymer ?
#
loop_
_entity_poly.entity_id
_entity_poly.type
_entity_poly.pdbx_seq_one_letter_code
_entity_poly.pdbx_strand_id
1 'polypeptide(L)'
;MARLKRQFTELLSDIGFVKEGLRARDIEQRFSQGGDGVLEATGEEANANAENVKLISAMLCAAMYPNVVQIKVPERKYQKTAKINPKPEALLFTTKNQGYVHIHPSSVNYQTKRFDSPYLVYHEMVKTSRIFVRDCSMVSVYPLILFGGGRVNMQLQKGAYVVSLDDGWIHFVAASRQVAELVKELRSELDQLLQEKIKNPSMDLCTCPRGSRIISLIIKLVTTQ
;
A
#
# COMPACT_ATOMS: atom_id res chain seq x y z
N MET A 1 12.68 12.32 -14.80
CA MET A 1 12.00 11.04 -14.45
C MET A 1 12.50 9.85 -15.28
N ALA A 2 12.54 9.89 -16.62
CA ALA A 2 12.97 8.76 -17.45
C ALA A 2 14.33 8.14 -17.05
N ARG A 3 15.35 8.97 -16.81
CA ARG A 3 16.67 8.52 -16.34
C ARG A 3 16.60 7.73 -15.02
N LEU A 4 15.82 8.20 -14.05
CA LEU A 4 15.65 7.51 -12.76
C LEU A 4 14.95 6.16 -12.94
N LYS A 5 13.92 6.10 -13.79
CA LYS A 5 13.23 4.84 -14.09
C LYS A 5 14.20 3.80 -14.65
N ARG A 6 15.04 4.19 -15.61
CA ARG A 6 16.08 3.30 -16.18
C ARG A 6 17.11 2.85 -15.14
N GLN A 7 17.53 3.75 -14.25
CA GLN A 7 18.45 3.41 -13.15
C GLN A 7 17.82 2.41 -12.18
N PHE A 8 16.55 2.56 -11.81
CA PHE A 8 15.85 1.57 -10.98
C PHE A 8 15.69 0.23 -11.71
N THR A 9 15.40 0.23 -13.01
CA THR A 9 15.35 -1.00 -13.81
C THR A 9 16.68 -1.74 -13.81
N GLU A 10 17.80 -1.03 -13.96
CA GLU A 10 19.13 -1.63 -13.86
C GLU A 10 19.39 -2.23 -12.48
N LEU A 11 19.07 -1.51 -11.40
CA LEU A 11 19.21 -2.05 -10.04
C LEU A 11 18.36 -3.31 -9.83
N LEU A 12 17.10 -3.31 -10.28
CA LEU A 12 16.23 -4.48 -10.20
C LEU A 12 16.76 -5.67 -11.01
N SER A 13 17.43 -5.41 -12.14
CA SER A 13 18.08 -6.42 -12.96
C SER A 13 19.28 -7.02 -12.23
N ASP A 14 20.11 -6.18 -11.61
CA ASP A 14 21.29 -6.61 -10.85
C ASP A 14 20.93 -7.47 -9.62
N ILE A 15 19.75 -7.26 -9.01
CA ILE A 15 19.25 -8.08 -7.89
C ILE A 15 18.29 -9.21 -8.32
N GLY A 16 18.13 -9.45 -9.62
CA GLY A 16 17.36 -10.56 -10.18
C GLY A 16 15.84 -10.45 -10.05
N PHE A 17 15.28 -9.25 -9.84
CA PHE A 17 13.82 -9.04 -9.77
C PHE A 17 13.18 -8.78 -11.14
N VAL A 18 13.99 -8.45 -12.14
CA VAL A 18 13.59 -8.41 -13.56
C VAL A 18 14.64 -9.14 -14.39
N LYS A 19 14.42 -9.24 -15.70
CA LYS A 19 15.35 -9.87 -16.65
C LYS A 19 16.79 -9.41 -16.41
N GLU A 20 17.73 -10.36 -16.37
CA GLU A 20 19.14 -10.08 -16.09
C GLU A 20 19.83 -9.32 -17.23
N GLY A 21 20.86 -8.54 -16.86
CA GLY A 21 21.73 -7.84 -17.81
C GLY A 21 21.17 -6.54 -18.40
N LEU A 22 20.09 -5.98 -17.84
CA LEU A 22 19.57 -4.68 -18.28
C LEU A 22 20.45 -3.54 -17.74
N ARG A 23 20.88 -2.64 -18.63
CA ARG A 23 21.68 -1.45 -18.30
C ARG A 23 20.96 -0.18 -18.70
N ALA A 24 20.95 0.82 -17.81
CA ALA A 24 20.23 2.08 -18.04
C ALA A 24 20.72 2.80 -19.31
N ARG A 25 22.04 2.76 -19.56
CA ARG A 25 22.67 3.36 -20.75
C ARG A 25 22.19 2.70 -22.06
N ASP A 26 22.01 1.38 -22.04
CA ASP A 26 21.64 0.61 -23.24
C ASP A 26 20.16 0.85 -23.58
N ILE A 27 19.31 0.94 -22.55
CA ILE A 27 17.90 1.32 -22.69
C ILE A 27 17.79 2.76 -23.25
N GLU A 28 18.57 3.70 -22.73
CA GLU A 28 18.58 5.08 -23.20
C GLU A 28 18.97 5.21 -24.68
N GLN A 29 20.01 4.50 -25.11
CA GLN A 29 20.45 4.52 -26.51
C GLN A 29 19.38 3.97 -27.44
N ARG A 30 18.73 2.86 -27.07
CA ARG A 30 17.71 2.19 -27.89
C ARG A 30 16.41 2.99 -28.00
N PHE A 31 16.01 3.69 -26.94
CA PHE A 31 14.70 4.36 -26.85
C PHE A 31 14.81 5.89 -26.76
N SER A 32 15.84 6.46 -27.38
CA SER A 32 16.15 7.90 -27.33
C SER A 32 15.02 8.82 -27.83
N GLN A 33 14.09 8.32 -28.64
CA GLN A 33 13.04 9.12 -29.28
C GLN A 33 11.59 8.74 -28.89
N GLY A 34 11.39 7.83 -27.92
CA GLY A 34 10.07 7.19 -27.73
C GLY A 34 9.54 7.04 -26.30
N GLY A 35 10.19 7.64 -25.29
CA GLY A 35 9.79 7.51 -23.89
C GLY A 35 10.96 7.07 -23.00
N ASP A 36 10.67 6.40 -21.88
CA ASP A 36 11.72 5.90 -21.01
C ASP A 36 12.28 4.52 -21.40
N GLY A 37 11.58 3.75 -22.24
CA GLY A 37 12.01 2.45 -22.73
C GLY A 37 11.94 1.31 -21.71
N VAL A 38 11.35 1.55 -20.54
CA VAL A 38 11.34 0.57 -19.43
C VAL A 38 10.38 -0.57 -19.70
N LEU A 39 9.20 -0.28 -20.26
CA LEU A 39 8.21 -1.29 -20.60
C LEU A 39 8.79 -2.30 -21.60
N GLU A 40 9.43 -1.80 -22.64
CA GLU A 40 10.05 -2.60 -23.70
C GLU A 40 11.26 -3.38 -23.19
N ALA A 41 12.06 -2.77 -22.31
CA ALA A 41 13.23 -3.43 -21.73
C ALA A 41 12.87 -4.57 -20.76
N THR A 42 11.79 -4.40 -19.98
CA THR A 42 11.37 -5.38 -18.96
C THR A 42 10.37 -6.40 -19.48
N GLY A 43 9.70 -6.12 -20.60
CA GLY A 43 8.75 -7.02 -21.27
C GLY A 43 7.37 -7.06 -20.61
N GLU A 44 6.42 -7.72 -21.29
CA GLU A 44 5.02 -7.79 -20.83
C GLU A 44 4.86 -8.52 -19.50
N GLU A 45 5.68 -9.52 -19.22
CA GLU A 45 5.60 -10.31 -17.99
C GLU A 45 5.78 -9.43 -16.73
N ALA A 46 6.81 -8.58 -16.72
CA ALA A 46 7.07 -7.66 -15.61
C ALA A 46 5.99 -6.57 -15.46
N ASN A 47 5.22 -6.32 -16.53
CA ASN A 47 4.22 -5.25 -16.61
C ASN A 47 2.77 -5.78 -16.71
N ALA A 48 2.55 -7.09 -16.49
CA ALA A 48 1.25 -7.73 -16.65
C ALA A 48 0.14 -7.12 -15.76
N ASN A 49 0.52 -6.42 -14.69
CA ASN A 49 -0.39 -5.74 -13.78
C ASN A 49 -0.29 -4.19 -13.82
N ALA A 50 0.32 -3.60 -14.85
CA ALA A 50 0.55 -2.16 -14.93
C ALA A 50 -0.74 -1.31 -14.91
N GLU A 51 -1.88 -1.88 -15.34
CA GLU A 51 -3.18 -1.21 -15.31
C GLU A 51 -4.03 -1.57 -14.07
N ASN A 52 -3.53 -2.45 -13.18
CA ASN A 52 -4.24 -2.82 -11.96
C ASN A 52 -4.04 -1.77 -10.86
N VAL A 53 -4.88 -0.74 -10.88
CA VAL A 53 -4.83 0.39 -9.93
C VAL A 53 -4.91 -0.06 -8.47
N LYS A 54 -5.66 -1.14 -8.17
CA LYS A 54 -5.76 -1.68 -6.81
C LYS A 54 -4.45 -2.29 -6.34
N LEU A 55 -3.77 -3.03 -7.22
CA LEU A 55 -2.43 -3.55 -6.92
C LEU A 55 -1.41 -2.42 -6.79
N ILE A 56 -1.46 -1.39 -7.65
CA ILE A 56 -0.58 -0.21 -7.53
C ILE A 56 -0.79 0.50 -6.19
N SER A 57 -2.04 0.71 -5.78
CA SER A 57 -2.39 1.24 -4.45
C SER A 57 -1.85 0.35 -3.33
N ALA A 58 -1.92 -0.97 -3.50
CA ALA A 58 -1.34 -1.92 -2.55
C ALA A 58 0.20 -1.82 -2.46
N MET A 59 0.90 -1.56 -3.57
CA MET A 59 2.35 -1.32 -3.57
C MET A 59 2.72 0.01 -2.89
N LEU A 60 1.86 1.03 -2.96
CA LEU A 60 2.05 2.26 -2.17
C LEU A 60 2.02 1.98 -0.66
N CYS A 61 1.23 1.00 -0.19
CA CYS A 61 1.30 0.58 1.22
C CYS A 61 2.67 0.05 1.60
N ALA A 62 3.25 -0.83 0.77
CA ALA A 62 4.58 -1.39 1.02
C ALA A 62 5.66 -0.30 1.02
N ALA A 63 5.55 0.67 0.10
CA ALA A 63 6.54 1.74 -0.04
C ALA A 63 6.45 2.80 1.06
N MET A 64 5.24 3.10 1.55
CA MET A 64 5.00 4.23 2.45
C MET A 64 4.85 3.82 3.90
N TYR A 65 4.60 2.55 4.23
CA TYR A 65 4.56 2.10 5.62
C TYR A 65 5.90 2.44 6.34
N PRO A 66 5.88 3.01 7.57
CA PRO A 66 4.77 3.13 8.52
C PRO A 66 3.97 4.45 8.44
N ASN A 67 4.11 5.23 7.37
CA ASN A 67 3.41 6.51 7.18
C ASN A 67 1.93 6.30 6.82
N VAL A 68 1.13 6.01 7.85
CA VAL A 68 -0.31 5.74 7.73
C VAL A 68 -1.13 6.78 8.49
N VAL A 69 -2.17 7.28 7.86
CA VAL A 69 -3.22 8.12 8.45
C VAL A 69 -4.48 7.28 8.61
N GLN A 70 -5.05 7.26 9.82
CA GLN A 70 -6.40 6.81 10.06
C GLN A 70 -7.39 7.96 9.86
N ILE A 71 -8.49 7.65 9.17
CA ILE A 71 -9.66 8.50 9.01
C ILE A 71 -10.67 8.10 10.09
N LYS A 72 -11.12 9.07 10.87
CA LYS A 72 -12.15 8.88 11.90
C LYS A 72 -13.35 9.76 11.57
N VAL A 73 -14.53 9.16 11.62
CA VAL A 73 -15.80 9.89 11.54
C VAL A 73 -16.20 10.28 12.97
N PRO A 74 -16.38 11.57 13.29
CA PRO A 74 -16.82 11.99 14.62
C PRO A 74 -18.16 11.35 14.99
N GLU A 75 -18.30 10.81 16.20
CA GLU A 75 -19.60 10.35 16.70
C GLU A 75 -20.56 11.52 16.89
N ARG A 76 -21.80 11.36 16.43
CA ARG A 76 -22.88 12.34 16.66
C ARG A 76 -23.20 12.45 18.14
N LYS A 77 -22.65 13.47 18.80
CA LYS A 77 -23.27 13.98 20.03
C LYS A 77 -24.51 14.77 19.61
N TYR A 78 -25.67 14.10 19.59
CA TYR A 78 -26.97 14.78 19.48
C TYR A 78 -27.14 15.72 20.69
N GLN A 79 -26.70 16.96 20.57
CA GLN A 79 -27.15 18.03 21.46
C GLN A 79 -28.52 18.49 20.98
N LYS A 80 -29.54 18.25 21.80
CA LYS A 80 -30.97 18.55 21.55
C LYS A 80 -31.30 20.05 21.50
N THR A 81 -30.33 20.94 21.28
CA THR A 81 -30.53 22.38 21.37
C THR A 81 -29.80 23.12 20.26
N ALA A 82 -30.56 24.02 19.60
CA ALA A 82 -30.20 24.97 18.55
C ALA A 82 -30.23 24.49 17.09
N LYS A 83 -31.05 25.19 16.30
CA LYS A 83 -31.15 25.17 14.83
C LYS A 83 -29.86 25.69 14.19
N ILE A 84 -28.77 24.95 14.32
CA ILE A 84 -27.55 25.19 13.55
C ILE A 84 -27.59 24.21 12.38
N ASN A 85 -27.61 24.74 11.16
CA ASN A 85 -27.45 23.93 9.95
C ASN A 85 -26.27 22.96 10.18
N PRO A 86 -26.46 21.63 10.11
CA PRO A 86 -25.39 20.70 10.37
C PRO A 86 -24.29 20.95 9.33
N LYS A 87 -23.16 21.52 9.76
CA LYS A 87 -21.95 21.51 8.95
C LYS A 87 -21.66 20.04 8.63
N PRO A 88 -21.40 19.67 7.37
CA PRO A 88 -21.03 18.30 7.04
C PRO A 88 -19.88 17.88 7.97
N GLU A 89 -20.06 16.77 8.68
CA GLU A 89 -19.13 16.26 9.69
C GLU A 89 -17.73 16.19 9.06
N ALA A 90 -16.82 17.02 9.55
CA ALA A 90 -15.47 17.07 9.03
C ALA A 90 -14.74 15.79 9.45
N LEU A 91 -14.25 15.03 8.48
CA LEU A 91 -13.40 13.88 8.72
C LEU A 91 -12.20 14.28 9.59
N LEU A 92 -11.87 13.45 10.57
CA LEU A 92 -10.69 13.62 11.40
C LEU A 92 -9.59 12.70 10.89
N PHE A 93 -8.42 13.28 10.65
CA PHE A 93 -7.24 12.55 10.21
C PHE A 93 -6.26 12.45 11.36
N THR A 94 -5.78 11.24 11.64
CA THR A 94 -4.86 10.98 12.75
C THR A 94 -3.72 10.06 12.32
N THR A 95 -2.52 10.30 12.82
CA THR A 95 -1.39 9.37 12.69
C THR A 95 -1.03 8.79 14.04
N LYS A 96 -0.37 7.61 14.04
CA LYS A 96 0.06 6.94 15.28
C LYS A 96 0.94 7.83 16.16
N ASN A 97 1.86 8.58 15.55
CA ASN A 97 2.91 9.31 16.27
C ASN A 97 2.60 10.81 16.49
N GLN A 98 1.87 11.46 15.58
CA GLN A 98 1.63 12.92 15.65
C GLN A 98 0.21 13.26 16.14
N GLY A 99 -0.66 12.27 16.33
CA GLY A 99 -2.06 12.52 16.65
C GLY A 99 -2.78 13.18 15.48
N TYR A 100 -3.51 14.26 15.74
CA TYR A 100 -4.32 14.95 14.73
C TYR A 100 -3.47 15.66 13.67
N VAL A 101 -3.83 15.42 12.41
CA VAL A 101 -3.21 16.03 11.24
C VAL A 101 -4.28 16.57 10.30
N HIS A 102 -3.87 17.41 9.35
CA HIS A 102 -4.74 17.93 8.30
C HIS A 102 -4.23 17.51 6.92
N ILE A 103 -5.14 17.33 5.96
CA ILE A 103 -4.73 17.21 4.56
C ILE A 103 -4.34 18.59 4.06
N HIS A 104 -3.19 18.70 3.39
CA HIS A 104 -2.71 19.97 2.85
C HIS A 104 -3.63 20.47 1.72
N PRO A 105 -3.90 21.78 1.60
CA PRO A 105 -4.77 22.34 0.54
C PRO A 105 -4.38 22.00 -0.90
N SER A 106 -3.11 21.69 -1.16
CA SER A 106 -2.63 21.29 -2.48
C SER A 106 -2.84 19.80 -2.80
N SER A 107 -3.24 18.99 -1.82
CA SER A 107 -3.52 17.57 -2.05
C SER A 107 -4.82 17.42 -2.82
N VAL A 108 -4.86 16.48 -3.76
CA VAL A 108 -6.10 16.08 -4.45
C VAL A 108 -7.18 15.60 -3.48
N ASN A 109 -6.79 15.14 -2.29
CA ASN A 109 -7.69 14.65 -1.25
C ASN A 109 -8.18 15.74 -0.28
N TYR A 110 -7.77 17.01 -0.45
CA TYR A 110 -8.12 18.09 0.48
C TYR A 110 -9.63 18.30 0.62
N GLN A 111 -10.36 18.22 -0.48
CA GLN A 111 -11.81 18.43 -0.53
C GLN A 111 -12.62 17.13 -0.42
N THR A 112 -11.95 15.98 -0.30
CA THR A 112 -12.61 14.67 -0.25
C THR A 112 -13.35 14.51 1.08
N LYS A 113 -14.66 14.27 1.00
CA LYS A 113 -15.54 14.13 2.17
C LYS A 113 -15.89 12.68 2.50
N ARG A 114 -15.59 11.75 1.60
CA ARG A 114 -15.90 10.33 1.72
C ARG A 114 -14.72 9.52 1.21
N PHE A 115 -14.32 8.53 2.00
CA PHE A 115 -13.35 7.52 1.64
C PHE A 115 -14.00 6.16 1.87
N ASP A 116 -13.76 5.21 0.97
CA ASP A 116 -14.30 3.85 1.11
C ASP A 116 -13.47 2.99 2.06
N SER A 117 -12.23 3.40 2.33
CA SER A 117 -11.35 2.82 3.34
C SER A 117 -11.02 3.86 4.43
N PRO A 118 -10.86 3.45 5.70
CA PRO A 118 -10.49 4.35 6.78
C PRO A 118 -8.98 4.63 6.84
N TYR A 119 -8.20 4.28 5.81
CA TYR A 119 -6.74 4.44 5.81
C TYR A 119 -6.25 5.20 4.58
N LEU A 120 -5.29 6.10 4.82
CA LEU A 120 -4.44 6.70 3.79
C LEU A 120 -2.98 6.37 4.08
N VAL A 121 -2.16 6.28 3.04
CA VAL A 121 -0.69 6.39 3.18
C VAL A 121 -0.20 7.74 2.68
N TYR A 122 0.96 8.18 3.16
CA TYR A 122 1.57 9.45 2.77
C TYR A 122 3.09 9.37 2.66
N HIS A 123 3.69 10.21 1.83
CA HIS A 123 5.15 10.34 1.75
C HIS A 123 5.66 11.46 2.67
N GLU A 124 5.10 12.67 2.53
CA GLU A 124 5.61 13.86 3.23
C GLU A 124 4.58 14.50 4.18
N MET A 125 5.06 14.89 5.36
CA MET A 125 4.34 15.70 6.33
C MET A 125 5.13 16.97 6.65
N VAL A 126 4.44 18.11 6.69
CA VAL A 126 5.04 19.42 6.96
C VAL A 126 4.33 20.09 8.13
N LYS A 127 5.11 20.77 8.98
CA LYS A 127 4.59 21.56 10.10
C LYS A 127 4.76 23.05 9.81
N THR A 128 3.64 23.76 9.70
CA THR A 128 3.62 25.21 9.56
C THR A 128 2.74 25.81 10.66
N SER A 129 1.54 26.30 10.33
CA SER A 129 0.52 26.69 11.31
C SER A 129 -0.11 25.48 12.00
N ARG A 130 -0.16 24.34 11.31
CA ARG A 130 -0.59 23.03 11.80
C ARG A 130 0.27 21.95 11.14
N ILE A 131 0.06 20.70 11.52
CA ILE A 131 0.68 19.55 10.85
C ILE A 131 -0.18 19.17 9.64
N PHE A 132 0.43 19.16 8.46
CA PHE A 132 -0.22 18.88 7.19
C PHE A 132 0.44 17.70 6.47
N VAL A 133 -0.39 16.81 5.94
CA VAL A 133 0.01 15.73 5.02
C VAL A 133 -0.08 16.27 3.59
N ARG A 134 1.05 16.29 2.86
CA ARG A 134 1.15 16.96 1.55
C ARG A 134 0.54 16.13 0.44
N ASP A 135 0.94 14.88 0.37
CA ASP A 135 0.50 13.89 -0.58
C ASP A 135 -0.05 12.69 0.19
N CYS A 136 -1.17 12.15 -0.29
CA CYS A 136 -1.73 10.95 0.31
C CYS A 136 -2.56 10.17 -0.70
N SER A 137 -2.61 8.86 -0.51
CA SER A 137 -3.43 7.96 -1.32
C SER A 137 -4.29 7.09 -0.41
N MET A 138 -5.57 6.95 -0.76
CA MET A 138 -6.45 6.00 -0.10
C MET A 138 -5.99 4.58 -0.43
N VAL A 139 -5.96 3.74 0.59
CA VAL A 139 -5.51 2.34 0.48
C VAL A 139 -6.45 1.42 1.24
N SER A 140 -6.62 0.19 0.77
CA SER A 140 -7.39 -0.82 1.50
C SER A 140 -6.58 -1.38 2.68
N VAL A 141 -7.27 -2.04 3.62
CA VAL A 141 -6.64 -2.55 4.84
C VAL A 141 -5.81 -3.82 4.60
N TYR A 142 -6.17 -4.65 3.60
CA TYR A 142 -5.45 -5.90 3.33
C TYR A 142 -3.98 -5.66 2.94
N PRO A 143 -3.63 -4.76 2.00
CA PRO A 143 -2.24 -4.42 1.71
C PRO A 143 -1.45 -3.91 2.92
N LEU A 144 -2.07 -3.11 3.80
CA LEU A 144 -1.40 -2.63 5.02
C LEU A 144 -1.07 -3.78 5.96
N ILE A 145 -1.98 -4.74 6.13
CA ILE A 145 -1.74 -5.94 6.94
C ILE A 145 -0.74 -6.89 6.28
N LEU A 146 -0.74 -7.01 4.96
CA LEU A 146 0.20 -7.88 4.23
C LEU A 146 1.63 -7.33 4.23
N PHE A 147 1.79 -6.03 3.94
CA PHE A 147 3.11 -5.44 3.66
C PHE A 147 3.65 -4.56 4.79
N GLY A 148 2.81 -4.11 5.72
CA GLY A 148 3.28 -3.31 6.86
C GLY A 148 4.19 -4.13 7.77
N GLY A 149 5.18 -3.53 8.42
CA GLY A 149 6.09 -4.22 9.35
C GLY A 149 5.43 -4.66 10.67
N GLY A 150 6.15 -5.46 11.47
CA GLY A 150 5.71 -5.87 12.81
C GLY A 150 4.86 -7.14 12.85
N ARG A 151 4.27 -7.43 14.02
CA ARG A 151 3.52 -8.66 14.27
C ARG A 151 2.03 -8.49 13.96
N VAL A 152 1.48 -9.35 13.13
CA VAL A 152 0.03 -9.46 12.93
C VAL A 152 -0.59 -10.25 14.09
N ASN A 153 -1.57 -9.63 14.73
CA ASN A 153 -2.34 -10.21 15.82
C ASN A 153 -3.75 -10.57 15.34
N MET A 154 -4.24 -11.74 15.72
CA MET A 154 -5.61 -12.19 15.47
C MET A 154 -6.28 -12.48 16.81
N GLN A 155 -7.43 -11.86 17.06
CA GLN A 155 -8.16 -12.00 18.32
C GLN A 155 -9.67 -12.15 18.06
N LEU A 156 -10.36 -12.92 18.91
CA LEU A 156 -11.81 -12.98 18.92
C LEU A 156 -12.33 -11.89 19.87
N GLN A 157 -12.98 -10.86 19.32
CA GLN A 157 -13.55 -9.75 20.08
C GLN A 157 -15.05 -9.67 19.83
N LYS A 158 -15.86 -9.77 20.89
CA LYS A 158 -17.34 -9.68 20.83
C LYS A 158 -17.95 -10.60 19.74
N GLY A 159 -17.41 -11.80 19.59
CA GLY A 159 -17.88 -12.79 18.60
C GLY A 159 -17.35 -12.59 17.17
N ALA A 160 -16.51 -11.59 16.92
CA ALA A 160 -15.91 -11.34 15.61
C ALA A 160 -14.38 -11.50 15.63
N TYR A 161 -13.82 -12.03 14.55
CA TYR A 161 -12.36 -12.15 14.41
C TYR A 161 -11.78 -10.81 13.95
N VAL A 162 -10.91 -10.22 14.77
CA VAL A 162 -10.21 -8.97 14.48
C VAL A 162 -8.76 -9.28 14.16
N VAL A 163 -8.30 -8.88 12.98
CA VAL A 163 -6.90 -8.94 12.57
C VAL A 163 -6.31 -7.54 12.68
N SER A 164 -5.14 -7.42 13.28
CA SER A 164 -4.53 -6.13 13.56
C SER A 164 -3.01 -6.12 13.44
N LEU A 165 -2.47 -4.93 13.19
CA LEU A 165 -1.08 -4.54 13.21
C LEU A 165 -0.91 -3.36 14.18
N ASP A 166 0.32 -3.10 14.61
CA ASP A 166 0.67 -1.88 15.34
C ASP A 166 -0.18 -1.62 16.59
N ASP A 167 -0.36 -2.65 17.41
CA ASP A 167 -1.15 -2.58 18.66
C ASP A 167 -2.62 -2.19 18.42
N GLY A 168 -3.20 -2.63 17.31
CA GLY A 168 -4.58 -2.32 16.93
C GLY A 168 -4.72 -1.03 16.11
N TRP A 169 -3.62 -0.32 15.84
CA TRP A 169 -3.66 0.89 15.01
C TRP A 169 -4.11 0.62 13.58
N ILE A 170 -3.78 -0.53 12.99
CA ILE A 170 -4.34 -0.94 11.71
C ILE A 170 -5.07 -2.22 11.98
N HIS A 171 -6.38 -2.26 11.72
CA HIS A 171 -7.17 -3.45 11.95
C HIS A 171 -8.36 -3.53 11.01
N PHE A 172 -8.87 -4.75 10.86
CA PHE A 172 -10.15 -5.03 10.24
C PHE A 172 -10.85 -6.18 10.98
N VAL A 173 -12.18 -6.18 10.87
CA VAL A 173 -13.01 -7.30 11.28
C VAL A 173 -13.10 -8.27 10.10
N ALA A 174 -12.58 -9.48 10.27
CA ALA A 174 -12.65 -10.51 9.25
C ALA A 174 -14.06 -11.07 9.14
N ALA A 175 -14.51 -11.33 7.90
CA ALA A 175 -15.82 -11.92 7.64
C ALA A 175 -15.95 -13.35 8.22
N SER A 176 -14.82 -14.05 8.37
CA SER A 176 -14.76 -15.38 8.97
C SER A 176 -13.38 -15.65 9.55
N ARG A 177 -13.28 -16.74 10.34
CA ARG A 177 -12.00 -17.25 10.86
C ARG A 177 -11.02 -17.56 9.72
N GLN A 178 -11.53 -18.16 8.64
CA GLN A 178 -10.74 -18.57 7.48
C GLN A 178 -10.12 -17.36 6.76
N VAL A 179 -10.84 -16.24 6.66
CA VAL A 179 -10.27 -15.00 6.09
C VAL A 179 -9.17 -14.45 6.99
N ALA A 180 -9.37 -14.47 8.31
CA ALA A 180 -8.35 -14.00 9.26
C ALA A 180 -7.07 -14.86 9.21
N GLU A 181 -7.22 -16.17 9.17
CA GLU A 181 -6.12 -17.13 9.04
C GLU A 181 -5.41 -16.99 7.70
N LEU A 182 -6.16 -16.90 6.59
CA LEU A 182 -5.61 -16.73 5.24
C LEU A 182 -4.69 -15.50 5.15
N VAL A 183 -5.13 -14.34 5.63
CA VAL A 183 -4.32 -13.10 5.54
C VAL A 183 -3.03 -13.24 6.35
N LYS A 184 -3.10 -13.86 7.52
CA LYS A 184 -1.94 -14.09 8.40
C LYS A 184 -0.96 -15.09 7.79
N GLU A 185 -1.45 -16.20 7.27
CA GLU A 185 -0.63 -17.25 6.65
C GLU A 185 0.01 -16.74 5.36
N LEU A 186 -0.75 -16.06 4.50
CA LEU A 186 -0.25 -15.52 3.23
C LEU A 186 0.89 -14.52 3.45
N ARG A 187 0.81 -13.71 4.52
CA ARG A 187 1.92 -12.84 4.92
C ARG A 187 3.16 -13.63 5.32
N SER A 188 3.00 -14.64 6.17
CA SER A 188 4.13 -15.50 6.59
C SER A 188 4.78 -16.19 5.39
N GLU A 189 3.98 -16.66 4.44
CA GLU A 189 4.47 -17.27 3.20
C GLU A 189 5.23 -16.25 2.32
N LEU A 190 4.72 -15.02 2.21
CA LEU A 190 5.42 -13.93 1.51
C LEU A 190 6.76 -13.59 2.19
N ASP A 191 6.80 -13.48 3.52
CA ASP A 191 8.02 -13.20 4.27
C ASP A 191 9.08 -14.29 4.03
N GLN A 192 8.68 -15.56 4.05
CA GLN A 192 9.58 -16.68 3.74
C GLN A 192 10.06 -16.66 2.29
N LEU A 193 9.15 -16.40 1.33
CA LEU A 193 9.49 -16.32 -0.09
C LEU A 193 10.51 -15.21 -0.36
N LEU A 194 10.34 -14.04 0.27
CA LEU A 194 11.29 -12.93 0.15
C LEU A 194 12.64 -13.27 0.81
N GLN A 195 12.65 -13.97 1.95
CA GLN A 195 13.90 -14.46 2.56
C GLN A 195 14.63 -15.46 1.66
N GLU A 196 13.91 -16.36 0.99
CA GLU A 196 14.48 -17.29 0.01
C GLU A 196 15.06 -16.55 -1.19
N LYS A 197 14.35 -15.54 -1.72
CA LYS A 197 14.85 -14.66 -2.79
C LYS A 197 16.10 -13.89 -2.39
N ILE A 198 16.19 -13.42 -1.15
CA ILE A 198 17.40 -12.75 -0.63
C ILE A 198 18.58 -13.72 -0.58
N LYS A 199 18.36 -14.96 -0.13
CA LYS A 199 19.39 -16.01 -0.08
C LYS A 199 19.81 -16.48 -1.48
N ASN A 200 18.88 -16.45 -2.44
CA ASN A 200 19.11 -16.83 -3.82
C ASN A 200 18.51 -15.80 -4.80
N PRO A 201 19.25 -14.72 -5.12
CA PRO A 201 18.76 -13.66 -6.01
C PRO A 201 18.41 -14.13 -7.43
N SER A 202 18.92 -15.27 -7.91
CA SER A 202 18.56 -15.82 -9.22
C SER A 202 17.26 -16.66 -9.19
N MET A 203 16.62 -16.83 -8.02
CA MET A 203 15.33 -17.50 -7.90
C MET A 203 14.24 -16.72 -8.64
N ASP A 204 13.71 -17.28 -9.72
CA ASP A 204 12.60 -16.67 -10.43
C ASP A 204 11.26 -16.94 -9.70
N LEU A 205 10.65 -15.86 -9.22
CA LEU A 205 9.40 -15.90 -8.46
C LEU A 205 8.17 -16.18 -9.34
N CYS A 206 8.26 -15.89 -10.64
CA CYS A 206 7.18 -16.08 -11.62
C CYS A 206 7.09 -17.53 -12.08
N THR A 207 8.23 -18.22 -12.24
CA THR A 207 8.26 -19.61 -12.72
C THR A 207 8.28 -20.64 -11.59
N CYS A 208 8.76 -20.30 -10.38
CA CYS A 208 8.71 -21.26 -9.28
C CYS A 208 7.25 -21.51 -8.82
N PRO A 209 6.83 -22.78 -8.61
CA PRO A 209 5.42 -23.09 -8.30
C PRO A 209 4.87 -22.44 -7.02
N ARG A 210 5.72 -22.28 -6.00
CA ARG A 210 5.34 -21.65 -4.73
C ARG A 210 5.19 -20.13 -4.90
N GLY A 211 6.18 -19.47 -5.51
CA GLY A 211 6.19 -18.02 -5.69
C GLY A 211 5.02 -17.53 -6.55
N SER A 212 4.81 -18.16 -7.71
CA SER A 212 3.71 -17.79 -8.62
C SER A 212 2.34 -17.93 -7.98
N ARG A 213 2.14 -18.97 -7.16
CA ARG A 213 0.89 -19.19 -6.41
C ARG A 213 0.68 -18.13 -5.33
N ILE A 214 1.70 -17.82 -4.54
CA ILE A 214 1.64 -16.78 -3.50
C ILE A 214 1.33 -15.42 -4.12
N ILE A 215 2.07 -15.04 -5.17
CA ILE A 215 1.87 -13.77 -5.90
C ILE A 215 0.44 -13.69 -6.46
N SER A 216 -0.03 -14.76 -7.11
CA SER A 216 -1.39 -14.82 -7.66
C SER A 216 -2.47 -14.65 -6.58
N LEU A 217 -2.28 -15.27 -5.41
CA LEU A 217 -3.20 -15.13 -4.27
C LEU A 217 -3.19 -13.72 -3.69
N ILE A 218 -2.01 -13.08 -3.58
CA ILE A 218 -1.90 -11.68 -3.14
C ILE A 218 -2.63 -10.77 -4.12
N ILE A 219 -2.38 -10.89 -5.42
CA ILE A 219 -3.05 -10.09 -6.46
C ILE A 219 -4.57 -10.23 -6.34
N LYS A 220 -5.06 -11.47 -6.23
CA LYS A 220 -6.50 -11.73 -6.06
C LYS A 220 -7.05 -11.08 -4.80
N LEU A 221 -6.37 -11.23 -3.66
CA LEU A 221 -6.81 -10.71 -2.37
C LEU A 221 -6.81 -9.17 -2.31
N VAL A 222 -5.83 -8.49 -2.90
CA VAL A 222 -5.77 -7.02 -2.86
C VAL A 222 -6.68 -6.37 -3.91
N THR A 223 -7.06 -7.11 -4.96
CA THR A 223 -7.95 -6.60 -6.03
C THR A 223 -9.44 -6.76 -5.68
N THR A 224 -9.80 -7.59 -4.68
CA THR A 224 -11.20 -7.79 -4.28
C THR A 224 -11.82 -6.64 -3.49
N GLN A 225 -11.02 -5.75 -2.90
CA GLN A 225 -11.50 -4.56 -2.17
C GLN A 225 -11.50 -3.32 -3.06
#